data_AF-A0A316VUN2-F1
#
_entry.id   AF-A0A316VUN2-F1
#
_cell.length_a   1.000
_cell.length_b   1.000
_cell.length_c   1.000
_cell.angle_alpha   90.00
_cell.angle_beta   90.00
_cell.angle_gamma   90.00
#
_symmetry.space_group_name_H-M   'P 1'
#
loop_
_entity.id
_entity.type
_entity.pdbx_description
1 polymer ?
#
loop_
_entity_poly.entity_id
_entity_poly.type
_entity_poly.pdbx_seq_one_letter_code
_entity_poly.pdbx_strand_id
1 'polypeptide(L)'
;MDLLTLEYHLQILRYVSVCLFSVAVWEHLIWLPSEILVWKSLFRKLGITRAAPPRYGLHAPLDTSEGRIQASLGSICICLLRYSMLVSGPLMITFFLGRPMDCAATAKALRLCFCVTWAAANSIFVARVYIMYGKSKRVLAALGLLWLATIGAWIADIFAYSAERIAQVPTFAPWCRTVVQHRWRSTGWGLSMLFDIVVLFMTLWKVHRLQAPLPGGNRLPKSEMHRFVLRSNLLWFSIVFVANTTCFVVQLAVDDPVLSHLPTPIGIVGTAIVAARIV
;
A
#
# COMPACT_ATOMS: atom_id res chain seq x y z
N MET A 1 21.78 12.51 22.59
CA MET A 1 22.22 11.49 21.62
C MET A 1 23.52 12.00 21.03
N ASP A 2 24.57 11.18 21.08
CA ASP A 2 25.88 11.57 20.56
C ASP A 2 25.84 11.68 19.03
N LEU A 3 26.64 12.60 18.48
CA LEU A 3 26.69 12.86 17.03
C LEU A 3 26.99 11.59 16.23
N LEU A 4 27.88 10.74 16.76
CA LEU A 4 28.28 9.47 16.15
C LEU A 4 27.11 8.48 16.04
N THR A 5 26.29 8.37 17.09
CA THR A 5 25.11 7.49 17.11
C THR A 5 24.06 7.96 16.11
N LEU A 6 23.82 9.27 16.03
CA LEU A 6 22.90 9.84 15.05
C LEU A 6 23.35 9.57 13.62
N GLU A 7 24.66 9.73 13.33
CA GLU A 7 25.23 9.44 12.02
C GLU A 7 25.04 7.98 11.63
N TYR A 8 25.32 7.06 12.56
CA TYR A 8 25.11 5.62 12.36
C TYR A 8 23.64 5.30 12.01
N HIS A 9 22.67 5.86 12.74
CA HIS A 9 21.24 5.64 12.45
C HIS A 9 20.83 6.19 11.08
N LEU A 10 21.36 7.33 10.68
CA LEU A 10 21.08 7.93 9.37
C LEU A 10 21.68 7.13 8.22
N GLN A 11 22.87 6.54 8.42
CA GLN A 11 23.48 5.63 7.45
C GLN A 11 22.65 4.36 7.27
N ILE A 12 22.17 3.74 8.36
CA ILE A 12 21.27 2.59 8.27
C ILE A 12 20.03 2.94 7.44
N LEU A 13 19.38 4.07 7.77
CA LEU A 13 18.16 4.49 7.07
C LEU A 13 18.41 4.71 5.56
N ARG A 14 19.56 5.31 5.20
CA ARG A 14 19.96 5.46 3.79
C ARG A 14 20.09 4.13 3.07
N TYR A 15 20.84 3.17 3.63
CA TYR A 15 21.05 1.88 2.99
C TYR A 15 19.73 1.11 2.85
N VAL A 16 18.89 1.12 3.89
CA VAL A 16 17.56 0.52 3.86
C VAL A 16 16.71 1.16 2.76
N SER A 17 16.66 2.50 2.68
CA SER A 17 15.90 3.20 1.62
C SER A 17 16.40 2.88 0.22
N VAL A 18 17.72 2.80 0.00
CA VAL A 18 18.30 2.45 -1.30
C VAL A 18 17.96 1.01 -1.68
N CYS A 19 18.14 0.05 -0.76
CA CYS A 19 17.78 -1.36 -1.00
C CYS A 19 16.30 -1.50 -1.35
N LEU A 20 15.41 -0.84 -0.61
CA LEU A 20 13.97 -0.87 -0.86
C LEU A 20 13.58 -0.22 -2.19
N PHE A 21 14.25 0.86 -2.57
CA PHE A 21 14.05 1.46 -3.88
C PHE A 21 14.51 0.53 -5.01
N SER A 22 15.66 -0.14 -4.87
CA SER A 22 16.12 -1.13 -5.84
C SER A 22 15.12 -2.26 -6.02
N VAL A 23 14.53 -2.76 -4.92
CA VAL A 23 13.45 -3.76 -4.98
C VAL A 23 12.21 -3.21 -5.70
N ALA A 24 11.80 -1.97 -5.41
CA ALA A 24 10.66 -1.34 -6.07
C ALA A 24 10.87 -1.16 -7.59
N VAL A 25 12.07 -0.74 -7.99
CA VAL A 25 12.45 -0.63 -9.42
C VAL A 25 12.46 -1.99 -10.08
N TRP A 26 13.06 -2.99 -9.44
CA TRP A 26 13.11 -4.37 -9.95
C TRP A 26 11.70 -4.94 -10.16
N GLU A 27 10.81 -4.79 -9.17
CA GLU A 27 9.41 -5.18 -9.29
C GLU A 27 8.73 -4.46 -10.45
N HIS A 28 8.93 -3.15 -10.60
CA HIS A 28 8.35 -2.42 -11.72
C HIS A 28 8.83 -2.94 -13.08
N LEU A 29 10.14 -3.22 -13.22
CA LEU A 29 10.72 -3.74 -14.45
C LEU A 29 10.15 -5.11 -14.82
N ILE A 30 10.04 -6.04 -13.87
CA ILE A 30 9.47 -7.37 -14.10
C ILE A 30 8.03 -7.27 -14.63
N TRP A 31 7.24 -6.35 -14.08
CA TRP A 31 5.82 -6.27 -14.38
C TRP A 31 5.45 -5.27 -15.47
N LEU A 32 6.41 -4.49 -15.97
CA LEU A 32 6.20 -3.48 -17.01
C LEU A 32 5.44 -4.03 -18.25
N PRO A 33 5.72 -5.25 -18.77
CA PRO A 33 4.99 -5.77 -19.92
C PRO A 33 3.49 -5.95 -19.66
N SER A 34 3.13 -6.48 -18.49
CA SER A 34 1.72 -6.65 -18.08
C SER A 34 1.03 -5.30 -17.90
N GLU A 35 1.75 -4.31 -17.39
CA GLU A 35 1.24 -2.98 -17.13
C GLU A 35 0.95 -2.22 -18.43
N ILE A 36 1.81 -2.38 -19.45
CA ILE A 36 1.55 -1.84 -20.79
C ILE A 36 0.23 -2.41 -21.36
N LEU A 37 -0.10 -3.68 -21.10
CA LEU A 37 -1.37 -4.26 -21.54
C LEU A 37 -2.57 -3.64 -20.80
N VAL A 38 -2.42 -3.39 -19.49
CA VAL A 38 -3.43 -2.71 -18.68
C VAL A 38 -3.67 -1.29 -19.18
N TRP A 39 -2.61 -0.51 -19.41
CA TRP A 39 -2.71 0.84 -19.97
C TRP A 39 -3.35 0.83 -21.36
N LYS A 40 -2.96 -0.10 -22.24
CA LYS A 40 -3.61 -0.27 -23.55
C LYS A 40 -5.10 -0.60 -23.44
N SER A 41 -5.51 -1.34 -22.41
CA SER A 41 -6.93 -1.62 -22.14
C SER A 41 -7.66 -0.37 -21.64
N LEU A 42 -7.05 0.38 -20.71
CA LEU A 42 -7.61 1.63 -20.18
C LEU A 42 -7.74 2.70 -21.26
N PHE A 43 -6.70 2.92 -22.08
CA PHE A 43 -6.75 3.89 -23.18
C PHE A 43 -7.79 3.53 -24.24
N ARG A 44 -8.01 2.23 -24.51
CA ARG A 44 -9.11 1.78 -25.37
C ARG A 44 -10.48 2.09 -24.75
N LYS A 45 -10.66 1.84 -23.45
CA LYS A 45 -11.91 2.15 -22.73
C LYS A 45 -12.19 3.64 -22.67
N LEU A 46 -11.17 4.48 -22.58
CA LEU A 46 -11.27 5.94 -22.60
C LEU A 46 -11.46 6.52 -24.01
N GLY A 47 -11.45 5.69 -25.06
CA GLY A 47 -11.59 6.14 -26.45
C GLY A 47 -10.36 6.85 -27.02
N ILE A 48 -9.24 6.87 -26.30
CA ILE A 48 -7.99 7.55 -26.71
C ILE A 48 -7.32 6.78 -27.87
N THR A 49 -7.34 5.45 -27.82
CA THR A 49 -6.81 4.60 -28.89
C THR A 49 -7.95 3.93 -29.64
N ARG A 50 -7.96 4.01 -30.98
CA ARG A 50 -8.93 3.28 -31.82
C ARG A 50 -8.89 1.80 -31.46
N ALA A 51 -10.07 1.22 -31.21
CA ALA A 51 -10.19 -0.21 -31.02
C ALA A 51 -9.66 -0.91 -32.29
N ALA A 52 -8.74 -1.87 -32.13
CA ALA A 52 -8.43 -2.77 -33.22
C ALA A 52 -9.75 -3.44 -33.66
N PRO A 53 -10.02 -3.54 -34.97
CA PRO A 53 -11.25 -4.17 -35.44
C PRO A 53 -11.35 -5.56 -34.81
N PRO A 54 -12.54 -5.96 -34.31
CA PRO A 54 -12.71 -7.25 -33.67
C PRO A 54 -12.23 -8.34 -34.64
N ARG A 55 -11.26 -9.16 -34.21
CA ARG A 55 -10.94 -10.40 -34.93
C ARG A 55 -12.22 -11.23 -34.87
N TYR A 56 -12.87 -11.35 -36.03
CA TYR A 56 -14.10 -12.10 -36.26
C TYR A 56 -14.12 -13.43 -35.50
N GLY A 57 -15.22 -13.72 -34.78
CA GLY A 57 -15.67 -15.11 -34.59
C GLY A 57 -15.90 -15.64 -33.17
N LEU A 58 -15.60 -14.91 -32.08
CA LEU A 58 -15.93 -15.41 -30.73
C LEU A 58 -16.99 -14.54 -30.06
N HIS A 59 -18.19 -15.11 -29.91
CA HIS A 59 -19.30 -14.55 -29.14
C HIS A 59 -18.80 -14.08 -27.76
N ALA A 60 -18.74 -12.76 -27.57
CA ALA A 60 -18.52 -12.17 -26.27
C ALA A 60 -19.82 -12.30 -25.45
N PRO A 61 -19.85 -13.05 -24.33
CA PRO A 61 -21.02 -13.11 -23.48
C PRO A 61 -21.31 -11.72 -22.90
N LEU A 62 -22.61 -11.39 -22.78
CA LEU A 62 -23.15 -10.16 -22.21
C LEU A 62 -22.36 -9.71 -20.97
N ASP A 63 -21.57 -8.67 -21.16
CA ASP A 63 -20.73 -8.05 -20.14
C ASP A 63 -21.58 -7.04 -19.36
N THR A 64 -22.14 -7.47 -18.23
CA THR A 64 -22.83 -6.59 -17.28
C THR A 64 -21.93 -5.40 -16.92
N SER A 65 -22.41 -4.17 -17.11
CA SER A 65 -21.64 -2.92 -16.92
C SER A 65 -20.89 -2.83 -15.58
N GLU A 66 -21.40 -3.46 -14.52
CA GLU A 66 -20.76 -3.54 -13.22
C GLU A 66 -19.41 -4.30 -13.22
N GLY A 67 -19.28 -5.37 -14.00
CA GLY A 67 -18.04 -6.17 -14.08
C GLY A 67 -16.89 -5.38 -14.73
N ARG A 68 -17.23 -4.52 -15.70
CA ARG A 68 -16.27 -3.70 -16.43
C ARG A 68 -15.64 -2.59 -15.58
N ILE A 69 -16.42 -2.01 -14.65
CA ILE A 69 -15.97 -0.98 -13.69
C ILE A 69 -15.09 -1.59 -12.59
N GLN A 70 -15.48 -2.77 -12.08
CA GLN A 70 -14.73 -3.45 -11.02
C GLN A 70 -13.36 -3.96 -11.50
N ALA A 71 -13.28 -4.41 -12.76
CA ALA A 71 -12.00 -4.76 -13.40
C ALA A 71 -11.09 -3.54 -13.65
N SER A 72 -11.66 -2.34 -13.90
CA SER A 72 -10.86 -1.12 -14.06
C SER A 72 -10.34 -0.56 -12.73
N LEU A 73 -11.10 -0.64 -11.63
CA LEU A 73 -10.66 -0.07 -10.35
C LEU A 73 -9.39 -0.76 -9.84
N GLY A 74 -9.36 -2.10 -9.82
CA GLY A 74 -8.17 -2.84 -9.39
C GLY A 74 -6.94 -2.51 -10.23
N SER A 75 -7.12 -2.41 -11.54
CA SER A 75 -6.07 -2.02 -12.49
C SER A 75 -5.51 -0.62 -12.20
N ILE A 76 -6.39 0.36 -11.97
CA ILE A 76 -6.01 1.74 -11.65
C ILE A 76 -5.29 1.79 -10.30
N CYS A 77 -5.78 1.10 -9.28
CA CYS A 77 -5.13 1.02 -7.98
C CYS A 77 -3.73 0.42 -8.06
N ILE A 78 -3.51 -0.61 -8.87
CA ILE A 78 -2.17 -1.18 -9.09
C ILE A 78 -1.24 -0.15 -9.74
N CYS A 79 -1.69 0.54 -10.78
CA CYS A 79 -0.89 1.59 -11.41
C CYS A 79 -0.54 2.68 -10.38
N LEU A 80 -1.53 3.21 -9.65
CA LEU A 80 -1.30 4.23 -8.62
C LEU A 80 -0.31 3.77 -7.56
N LEU A 81 -0.45 2.54 -7.08
CA LEU A 81 0.44 1.92 -6.11
C LEU A 81 1.88 1.85 -6.63
N ARG A 82 2.10 1.39 -7.87
CA ARG A 82 3.44 1.26 -8.44
C ARG A 82 4.09 2.60 -8.74
N TYR A 83 3.37 3.53 -9.37
CA TYR A 83 3.92 4.84 -9.69
C TYR A 83 4.20 5.66 -8.43
N SER A 84 3.35 5.56 -7.40
CA SER A 84 3.63 6.23 -6.12
C SER A 84 4.88 5.67 -5.43
N MET A 85 5.12 4.35 -5.49
CA MET A 85 6.39 3.77 -5.03
C MET A 85 7.59 4.28 -5.85
N LEU A 86 7.49 4.29 -7.18
CA LEU A 86 8.57 4.78 -8.04
C LEU A 86 8.90 6.23 -7.76
N VAL A 87 7.90 7.10 -7.58
CA VAL A 87 8.09 8.51 -7.24
C VAL A 87 8.67 8.68 -5.83
N SER A 88 8.30 7.81 -4.88
CA SER A 88 8.84 7.86 -3.51
C SER A 88 10.35 7.62 -3.46
N GLY A 89 10.91 6.86 -4.42
CA GLY A 89 12.34 6.57 -4.49
C GLY A 89 13.24 7.79 -4.69
N PRO A 90 13.09 8.55 -5.79
CA PRO A 90 13.77 9.81 -6.01
C PRO A 90 13.55 10.81 -4.88
N LEU A 91 12.35 10.86 -4.27
CA LEU A 91 12.08 11.70 -3.11
C LEU A 91 12.90 11.26 -1.89
N MET A 92 13.00 9.96 -1.60
CA MET A 92 13.87 9.43 -0.55
C MET A 92 15.34 9.72 -0.82
N ILE A 93 15.82 9.49 -2.04
CA ILE A 93 17.20 9.80 -2.44
C ILE A 93 17.47 11.29 -2.25
N THR A 94 16.57 12.16 -2.71
CA THR A 94 16.70 13.61 -2.57
C THR A 94 16.70 14.03 -1.10
N PHE A 95 15.85 13.42 -0.27
CA PHE A 95 15.74 13.75 1.16
C PHE A 95 16.98 13.28 1.96
N PHE A 96 17.48 12.07 1.72
CA PHE A 96 18.55 11.47 2.52
C PHE A 96 19.96 11.69 1.96
N LEU A 97 20.11 11.74 0.63
CA LEU A 97 21.41 11.87 -0.06
C LEU A 97 21.57 13.23 -0.74
N GLY A 98 20.46 13.89 -1.08
CA GLY A 98 20.46 15.18 -1.78
C GLY A 98 20.52 16.39 -0.86
N ARG A 99 20.41 17.57 -1.49
CA ARG A 99 20.34 18.89 -0.85
C ARG A 99 19.08 19.62 -1.34
N PRO A 100 17.88 19.22 -0.89
CA PRO A 100 16.65 19.86 -1.34
C PRO A 100 16.61 21.32 -0.88
N MET A 101 16.01 22.20 -1.69
CA MET A 101 15.80 23.60 -1.32
C MET A 101 14.94 23.71 -0.06
N ASP A 102 13.89 22.88 0.04
CA ASP A 102 12.97 22.79 1.17
C ASP A 102 12.84 21.33 1.65
N CYS A 103 13.37 21.07 2.86
CA CYS A 103 13.29 19.75 3.49
C CYS A 103 11.85 19.37 3.87
N ALA A 104 11.03 20.34 4.31
CA ALA A 104 9.66 20.10 4.74
C ALA A 104 8.78 19.74 3.53
N ALA A 105 8.92 20.48 2.42
CA ALA A 105 8.19 20.17 1.19
C ALA A 105 8.53 18.77 0.65
N THR A 106 9.82 18.41 0.63
CA THR A 106 10.28 17.09 0.16
C THR A 106 9.75 15.97 1.06
N ALA A 107 9.78 16.16 2.39
CA ALA A 107 9.25 15.19 3.33
C ALA A 107 7.73 15.00 3.21
N LYS A 108 6.98 16.09 3.02
CA LYS A 108 5.53 16.06 2.79
C LYS A 108 5.18 15.35 1.49
N ALA A 109 5.93 15.62 0.41
CA ALA A 109 5.76 14.90 -0.86
C ALA A 109 6.02 13.40 -0.70
N LEU A 110 7.06 13.01 0.05
CA LEU A 110 7.36 11.61 0.34
C LEU A 110 6.22 10.94 1.11
N ARG A 111 5.71 11.59 2.16
CA ARG A 111 4.56 11.11 2.96
C ARG A 111 3.27 11.04 2.13
N LEU A 112 3.07 11.95 1.19
CA LEU A 112 1.95 11.89 0.25
C LEU A 112 2.03 10.65 -0.65
N CYS A 113 3.22 10.34 -1.20
CA CYS A 113 3.41 9.10 -1.97
C CYS A 113 3.10 7.85 -1.12
N PHE A 114 3.50 7.87 0.15
CA PHE A 114 3.20 6.80 1.10
C PHE A 114 1.70 6.64 1.36
N CYS A 115 0.99 7.75 1.60
CA CYS A 115 -0.46 7.76 1.74
C CYS A 115 -1.16 7.21 0.48
N VAL A 116 -0.73 7.62 -0.71
CA VAL A 116 -1.29 7.14 -1.99
C VAL A 116 -1.03 5.63 -2.15
N THR A 117 0.18 5.18 -1.86
CA THR A 117 0.55 3.74 -1.93
C THR A 117 -0.34 2.92 -1.00
N TRP A 118 -0.47 3.35 0.26
CA TRP A 118 -1.31 2.70 1.26
C TRP A 118 -2.79 2.70 0.87
N ALA A 119 -3.32 3.84 0.43
CA ALA A 119 -4.71 3.99 0.01
C ALA A 119 -5.06 3.07 -1.17
N ALA A 120 -4.17 3.01 -2.16
CA ALA A 120 -4.33 2.15 -3.34
C ALA A 120 -4.27 0.66 -2.98
N ALA A 121 -3.31 0.26 -2.13
CA ALA A 121 -3.20 -1.12 -1.63
C ALA A 121 -4.47 -1.56 -0.89
N ASN A 122 -4.95 -0.72 0.04
CA ASN A 122 -6.13 -1.04 0.84
C ASN A 122 -7.44 -0.99 0.04
N SER A 123 -7.51 -0.18 -1.01
CA SER A 123 -8.66 -0.21 -1.94
C SER A 123 -8.82 -1.57 -2.60
N ILE A 124 -7.73 -2.24 -2.96
CA ILE A 124 -7.74 -3.61 -3.51
C ILE A 124 -8.30 -4.59 -2.47
N PHE A 125 -7.91 -4.43 -1.21
CA PHE A 125 -8.41 -5.26 -0.12
C PHE A 125 -9.90 -5.06 0.16
N VAL A 126 -10.38 -3.80 0.22
CA VAL A 126 -11.81 -3.50 0.35
C VAL A 126 -12.60 -4.13 -0.79
N ALA A 127 -12.13 -3.98 -2.04
CA ALA A 127 -12.79 -4.58 -3.20
C ALA A 127 -12.91 -6.10 -3.09
N ARG A 128 -11.90 -6.79 -2.54
CA ARG A 128 -11.93 -8.24 -2.31
C ARG A 128 -12.93 -8.65 -1.24
N VAL A 129 -12.93 -7.98 -0.10
CA VAL A 129 -13.89 -8.28 0.98
C VAL A 129 -15.32 -8.01 0.49
N TYR A 130 -15.52 -6.94 -0.27
CA TYR A 130 -16.81 -6.63 -0.89
C TYR A 130 -17.32 -7.76 -1.80
N ILE A 131 -16.45 -8.31 -2.67
CA ILE A 131 -16.80 -9.47 -3.52
C ILE A 131 -17.09 -10.70 -2.66
N MET A 132 -16.25 -10.96 -1.65
CA MET A 132 -16.39 -12.13 -0.76
C MET A 132 -17.71 -12.12 0.03
N TYR A 133 -18.20 -10.94 0.39
CA TYR A 133 -19.48 -10.74 1.07
C TYR A 133 -20.67 -10.60 0.11
N GLY A 134 -20.53 -11.06 -1.14
CA GLY A 134 -21.62 -11.08 -2.10
C GLY A 134 -22.10 -9.68 -2.49
N LYS A 135 -21.18 -8.73 -2.61
CA LYS A 135 -21.47 -7.33 -2.98
C LYS A 135 -22.41 -6.60 -2.00
N SER A 136 -22.36 -6.94 -0.71
CA SER A 136 -23.17 -6.25 0.31
C SER A 136 -22.78 -4.78 0.48
N LYS A 137 -23.70 -3.86 0.15
CA LYS A 137 -23.49 -2.40 0.30
C LYS A 137 -23.19 -1.97 1.74
N ARG A 138 -23.72 -2.69 2.74
CA ARG A 138 -23.48 -2.40 4.16
C ARG A 138 -22.02 -2.63 4.54
N VAL A 139 -21.44 -3.73 4.06
CA VAL A 139 -20.02 -4.04 4.27
C VAL A 139 -19.13 -3.00 3.59
N LEU A 140 -19.47 -2.63 2.35
CA LEU A 140 -18.75 -1.59 1.63
C LEU A 140 -18.81 -0.23 2.34
N ALA A 141 -19.98 0.17 2.85
CA ALA A 141 -20.12 1.43 3.57
C ALA A 141 -19.30 1.45 4.87
N ALA A 142 -19.33 0.37 5.66
CA ALA A 142 -18.56 0.26 6.90
C ALA A 142 -17.03 0.29 6.64
N LEU A 143 -16.56 -0.52 5.69
CA LEU A 143 -15.13 -0.54 5.32
C LEU A 143 -14.70 0.76 4.64
N GLY A 144 -15.55 1.35 3.82
CA GLY A 144 -15.31 2.63 3.17
C GLY A 144 -15.18 3.78 4.18
N LEU A 145 -16.02 3.81 5.21
CA LEU A 145 -15.90 4.79 6.30
C LEU A 145 -14.58 4.64 7.04
N LEU A 146 -14.20 3.41 7.40
CA LEU A 146 -12.94 3.13 8.09
C LEU A 146 -11.72 3.47 7.21
N TRP A 147 -11.80 3.18 5.91
CA TRP A 147 -10.78 3.54 4.94
C TRP A 147 -10.64 5.08 4.83
N LEU A 148 -11.76 5.81 4.72
CA LEU A 148 -11.77 7.27 4.67
C LEU A 148 -11.21 7.89 5.96
N ALA A 149 -11.57 7.35 7.12
CA ALA A 149 -11.03 7.80 8.40
C ALA A 149 -9.51 7.60 8.47
N THR A 150 -9.01 6.46 7.97
CA THR A 150 -7.58 6.17 7.95
C THR A 150 -6.83 7.09 6.99
N ILE A 151 -7.38 7.36 5.81
CA ILE A 151 -6.82 8.36 4.88
C ILE A 151 -6.81 9.74 5.51
N GLY A 152 -7.89 10.13 6.20
CA GLY A 152 -7.95 11.39 6.92
C GLY A 152 -6.82 11.54 7.93
N ALA A 153 -6.49 10.46 8.65
CA ALA A 153 -5.36 10.44 9.57
C ALA A 153 -4.00 10.52 8.87
N TRP A 154 -3.81 9.84 7.73
CA TRP A 154 -2.59 9.99 6.92
C TRP A 154 -2.43 11.40 6.36
N ILE A 155 -3.53 12.04 5.91
CA ILE A 155 -3.52 13.42 5.44
C ILE A 155 -3.17 14.37 6.60
N ALA A 156 -3.76 14.17 7.78
CA ALA A 156 -3.41 14.93 8.97
C ALA A 156 -1.93 14.76 9.33
N ASP A 157 -1.38 13.55 9.26
CA ASP A 157 0.05 13.26 9.46
C ASP A 157 0.92 14.02 8.45
N ILE A 158 0.55 14.07 7.15
CA ILE A 158 1.27 14.84 6.12
C ILE A 158 1.34 16.32 6.49
N PHE A 159 0.23 16.92 6.94
CA PHE A 159 0.20 18.34 7.28
C PHE A 159 0.91 18.65 8.60
N ALA A 160 0.82 17.75 9.56
CA ALA A 160 1.54 17.84 10.82
C ALA A 160 3.05 17.72 10.59
N TYR A 161 3.49 16.86 9.65
CA TYR A 161 4.89 16.57 9.42
C TYR A 161 5.75 17.80 9.14
N SER A 162 6.86 17.91 9.86
CA SER A 162 7.86 18.95 9.66
C SER A 162 9.25 18.33 9.55
N ALA A 163 10.05 18.88 8.65
CA ALA A 163 11.45 18.53 8.50
C ALA A 163 12.24 19.83 8.41
N GLU A 164 13.41 19.85 9.05
CA GLU A 164 14.26 21.02 9.11
C GLU A 164 15.62 20.72 8.49
N ARG A 165 16.25 21.77 7.99
CA ARG A 165 17.60 21.70 7.46
C ARG A 165 18.59 21.71 8.63
N ILE A 166 19.53 20.78 8.63
CA ILE A 166 20.61 20.74 9.63
C ILE A 166 21.93 21.21 9.02
N ALA A 167 22.76 21.84 9.87
CA ALA A 167 24.14 22.12 9.52
C ALA A 167 24.88 20.80 9.30
N GLN A 168 25.54 20.68 8.15
CA GLN A 168 26.16 19.42 7.73
C GLN A 168 27.45 19.19 8.52
N VAL A 169 27.35 18.47 9.63
CA VAL A 169 28.48 18.08 10.46
C VAL A 169 28.27 16.61 10.85
N PRO A 170 29.02 15.63 10.29
CA PRO A 170 30.12 15.68 9.29
C PRO A 170 29.69 15.77 7.81
N THR A 171 30.65 15.85 6.86
CA THR A 171 30.47 16.13 5.42
C THR A 171 29.54 15.17 4.67
N PHE A 172 29.31 13.97 5.21
CA PHE A 172 28.41 12.99 4.63
C PHE A 172 27.04 12.94 5.33
N ALA A 173 26.81 13.74 6.38
CA ALA A 173 25.51 13.80 7.05
C ALA A 173 24.42 14.31 6.09
N PRO A 174 23.17 13.85 6.25
CA PRO A 174 22.04 14.35 5.45
C PRO A 174 21.77 15.82 5.77
N TRP A 175 21.32 16.56 4.76
CA TRP A 175 20.97 17.97 4.90
C TRP A 175 19.63 18.18 5.61
N CYS A 176 18.79 17.16 5.66
CA CYS A 176 17.46 17.21 6.24
C CYS A 176 17.34 16.23 7.40
N ARG A 177 16.66 16.67 8.45
CA ARG A 177 16.17 15.78 9.51
C ARG A 177 14.67 15.97 9.73
N THR A 178 14.03 14.92 10.18
CA THR A 178 12.62 14.92 10.56
C THR A 178 12.50 15.43 11.99
N VAL A 179 11.58 16.36 12.23
CA VAL A 179 11.34 16.88 13.59
C VAL A 179 10.40 15.91 14.31
N VAL A 180 10.74 15.52 15.55
CA VAL A 180 9.89 14.62 16.34
C VAL A 180 8.58 15.33 16.67
N GLN A 181 7.46 14.69 16.30
CA GLN A 181 6.13 15.11 16.74
C GLN A 181 5.45 13.97 17.49
N HIS A 182 5.43 14.08 18.82
CA HIS A 182 4.93 13.00 19.67
C HIS A 182 3.41 12.74 19.54
N ARG A 183 2.60 13.75 19.22
CA ARG A 183 1.13 13.62 19.28
C ARG A 183 0.48 12.94 18.08
N TRP A 184 1.05 13.10 16.89
CA TRP A 184 0.38 12.68 15.64
C TRP A 184 1.00 11.46 14.97
N ARG A 185 2.27 11.17 15.29
CA ARG A 185 3.10 10.22 14.57
C ARG A 185 2.52 8.81 14.48
N SER A 186 1.90 8.31 15.55
CA SER A 186 1.37 6.94 15.59
C SER A 186 -0.08 6.82 15.11
N THR A 187 -0.79 7.93 14.88
CA THR A 187 -2.24 7.89 14.59
C THR A 187 -2.55 7.23 13.25
N GLY A 188 -1.78 7.55 12.20
CA GLY A 188 -1.91 6.92 10.88
C GLY A 188 -1.72 5.41 10.93
N TRP A 189 -0.63 4.94 11.57
CA TRP A 189 -0.36 3.51 11.73
C TRP A 189 -1.35 2.79 12.63
N GLY A 190 -1.82 3.43 13.70
CA GLY A 190 -2.83 2.87 14.59
C GLY A 190 -4.16 2.63 13.88
N LEU A 191 -4.61 3.60 13.06
CA LEU A 191 -5.81 3.43 12.25
C LEU A 191 -5.61 2.44 11.11
N SER A 192 -4.44 2.39 10.49
CA SER A 192 -4.10 1.34 9.51
C SER A 192 -4.12 -0.06 10.13
N MET A 193 -3.59 -0.22 11.34
CA MET A 193 -3.66 -1.48 12.09
C MET A 193 -5.11 -1.85 12.42
N LEU A 194 -5.92 -0.89 12.88
CA LEU A 194 -7.35 -1.12 13.13
C LEU A 194 -8.09 -1.56 11.86
N PHE A 195 -7.82 -0.90 10.73
CA PHE A 195 -8.36 -1.28 9.43
C PHE A 195 -8.00 -2.72 9.06
N ASP A 196 -6.73 -3.10 9.21
CA ASP A 196 -6.27 -4.47 8.93
C ASP A 196 -6.93 -5.51 9.84
N ILE A 197 -7.07 -5.21 11.14
CA ILE A 197 -7.75 -6.10 12.09
C ILE A 197 -9.18 -6.37 11.64
N VAL A 198 -9.92 -5.32 11.27
CA VAL A 198 -11.32 -5.47 10.83
C VAL A 198 -11.39 -6.29 9.54
N VAL A 199 -10.54 -5.99 8.55
CA VAL A 199 -10.50 -6.70 7.28
C VAL A 199 -10.11 -8.17 7.46
N LEU A 200 -9.09 -8.44 8.28
CA LEU A 200 -8.62 -9.79 8.61
C LEU A 200 -9.71 -10.57 9.36
N PHE A 201 -10.35 -9.95 10.36
CA PHE A 201 -11.44 -10.57 11.11
C PHE A 201 -12.63 -10.91 10.22
N MET A 202 -13.07 -9.99 9.37
CA MET A 202 -14.15 -10.25 8.41
C MET A 202 -13.79 -11.38 7.45
N THR A 203 -12.55 -11.38 6.95
CA THR A 203 -12.06 -12.44 6.07
C THR A 203 -12.11 -13.80 6.77
N LEU A 204 -11.52 -13.90 7.97
CA LEU A 204 -11.52 -15.13 8.79
C LEU A 204 -12.92 -15.60 9.15
N TRP A 205 -13.81 -14.69 9.55
CA TRP A 205 -15.20 -15.01 9.88
C TRP A 205 -15.92 -15.63 8.68
N LYS A 206 -15.73 -15.05 7.50
CA LYS A 206 -16.32 -15.57 6.26
C LYS A 206 -15.73 -16.92 5.87
N VAL A 207 -14.41 -17.10 6.03
CA VAL A 207 -13.73 -18.40 5.86
C VAL A 207 -14.36 -19.47 6.74
N HIS A 208 -14.50 -19.17 8.03
CA HIS A 208 -15.02 -20.09 9.02
C HIS A 208 -16.47 -20.49 8.70
N ARG A 209 -17.31 -19.53 8.30
CA ARG A 209 -18.69 -19.84 7.88
C ARG A 209 -18.79 -20.68 6.62
N LEU A 210 -17.86 -20.53 5.67
CA LEU A 210 -17.83 -21.36 4.46
C LEU A 210 -17.31 -22.78 4.72
N GLN A 211 -16.55 -22.99 5.80
CA GLN A 211 -16.06 -24.30 6.21
C GLN A 211 -17.02 -25.07 7.11
N ALA A 212 -18.04 -24.40 7.68
CA ALA A 212 -19.06 -25.06 8.48
C ALA A 212 -19.80 -26.11 7.62
N PRO A 213 -19.84 -27.39 8.06
CA PRO A 213 -20.51 -28.44 7.31
C PRO A 213 -22.01 -28.13 7.22
N LEU A 214 -22.54 -28.05 6.01
CA LEU A 214 -23.98 -27.99 5.79
C LEU A 214 -24.61 -29.29 6.32
N PRO A 215 -25.71 -29.22 7.09
CA PRO A 215 -26.46 -30.41 7.48
C PRO A 215 -27.08 -31.01 6.21
N GLY A 216 -26.46 -32.07 5.66
CA GLY A 216 -26.91 -32.69 4.39
C GLY A 216 -25.85 -33.29 3.46
N GLY A 217 -24.57 -33.34 3.83
CA GLY A 217 -23.62 -34.35 3.32
C GLY A 217 -22.98 -34.16 1.93
N ASN A 218 -23.50 -33.33 1.03
CA ASN A 218 -22.86 -33.16 -0.29
C ASN A 218 -21.89 -31.97 -0.32
N ARG A 219 -20.60 -32.25 -0.06
CA ARG A 219 -19.49 -31.30 -0.26
C ARG A 219 -19.39 -30.96 -1.75
N LEU A 220 -19.78 -29.73 -2.13
CA LEU A 220 -19.64 -29.23 -3.49
C LEU A 220 -18.14 -29.22 -3.92
N PRO A 221 -17.78 -29.79 -5.09
CA PRO A 221 -16.40 -29.81 -5.61
C PRO A 221 -15.79 -28.42 -5.90
N LYS A 222 -16.57 -27.34 -5.81
CA LYS A 222 -16.12 -25.95 -6.01
C LYS A 222 -15.28 -25.40 -4.85
N SER A 223 -15.01 -26.19 -3.80
CA SER A 223 -14.36 -25.69 -2.58
C SER A 223 -12.84 -25.51 -2.68
N GLU A 224 -12.13 -26.26 -3.53
CA GLU A 224 -10.66 -26.27 -3.57
C GLU A 224 -10.08 -24.94 -4.07
N MET A 225 -10.54 -24.47 -5.24
CA MET A 225 -10.09 -23.20 -5.82
C MET A 225 -10.46 -22.01 -4.93
N HIS A 226 -11.66 -22.03 -4.35
CA HIS A 226 -12.08 -20.96 -3.44
C HIS A 226 -11.24 -20.97 -2.16
N ARG A 227 -10.91 -22.14 -1.62
CA ARG A 227 -10.06 -22.30 -0.43
C ARG A 227 -8.62 -21.89 -0.69
N PHE A 228 -8.09 -22.16 -1.89
CA PHE A 228 -6.76 -21.71 -2.29
C PHE A 228 -6.68 -20.17 -2.37
N VAL A 229 -7.63 -19.54 -3.09
CA VAL A 229 -7.70 -18.07 -3.21
C VAL A 229 -7.83 -17.42 -1.83
N LEU A 230 -8.64 -18.00 -0.95
CA LEU A 230 -8.89 -17.53 0.40
C LEU A 230 -7.65 -17.67 1.31
N ARG A 231 -6.92 -18.78 1.22
CA ARG A 231 -5.65 -19.00 1.95
C ARG A 231 -4.55 -18.05 1.50
N SER A 232 -4.43 -17.84 0.19
CA SER A 232 -3.48 -16.87 -0.37
C SER A 232 -3.79 -15.47 0.18
N ASN A 233 -5.05 -15.03 0.09
CA ASN A 233 -5.48 -13.75 0.65
C ASN A 233 -5.17 -13.63 2.15
N LEU A 234 -5.45 -14.68 2.94
CA LEU A 234 -5.22 -14.66 4.38
C LEU A 234 -3.73 -14.51 4.75
N LEU A 235 -2.85 -15.23 4.04
CA LEU A 235 -1.40 -15.14 4.25
C LEU A 235 -0.91 -13.73 3.98
N TRP A 236 -1.34 -13.14 2.87
CA TRP A 236 -0.97 -11.77 2.53
C TRP A 236 -1.51 -10.73 3.49
N PHE A 237 -2.77 -10.86 3.94
CA PHE A 237 -3.34 -9.99 4.96
C PHE A 237 -2.57 -10.05 6.28
N SER A 238 -2.14 -11.25 6.67
CA SER A 238 -1.36 -11.45 7.89
C SER A 238 -0.01 -10.75 7.80
N ILE A 239 0.66 -10.79 6.65
CA ILE A 239 1.93 -10.09 6.43
C ILE A 239 1.75 -8.57 6.56
N VAL A 240 0.74 -8.00 5.90
CA VAL A 240 0.45 -6.55 5.97
C VAL A 240 0.09 -6.13 7.40
N PHE A 241 -0.73 -6.91 8.08
CA PHE A 241 -1.10 -6.67 9.47
C PHE A 241 0.13 -6.66 10.40
N VAL A 242 1.03 -7.65 10.26
CA VAL A 242 2.27 -7.71 11.06
C VAL A 242 3.18 -6.52 10.75
N ALA A 243 3.30 -6.13 9.48
CA ALA A 243 4.11 -4.97 9.08
C ALA A 243 3.55 -3.66 9.69
N ASN A 244 2.24 -3.43 9.57
CA ASN A 244 1.59 -2.22 10.11
C ASN A 244 1.62 -2.20 11.64
N THR A 245 1.44 -3.35 12.29
CA THR A 245 1.58 -3.51 13.74
C THR A 245 3.01 -3.20 14.19
N THR A 246 4.01 -3.71 13.46
CA THR A 246 5.43 -3.43 13.76
C THR A 246 5.73 -1.94 13.62
N CYS A 247 5.26 -1.29 12.54
CA CYS A 247 5.39 0.15 12.36
C CYS A 247 4.74 0.93 13.50
N PHE A 248 3.53 0.54 13.91
CA PHE A 248 2.81 1.17 15.02
C PHE A 248 3.57 1.04 16.34
N VAL A 249 3.98 -0.18 16.71
CA VAL A 249 4.71 -0.46 17.95
C VAL A 249 6.05 0.27 17.98
N VAL A 250 6.84 0.20 16.91
CA VAL A 250 8.14 0.88 16.86
C VAL A 250 7.98 2.39 16.94
N GLN A 251 6.98 2.97 16.29
CA GLN A 251 6.76 4.42 16.38
C GLN A 251 6.27 4.88 17.75
N LEU A 252 5.59 4.01 18.49
CA LEU A 252 5.14 4.29 19.86
C LEU A 252 6.26 4.06 20.90
N ALA A 253 7.11 3.05 20.69
CA ALA A 253 8.09 2.59 21.68
C ALA A 253 9.48 3.22 21.51
N VAL A 254 9.84 3.69 20.31
CA VAL A 254 11.18 4.23 20.02
C VAL A 254 11.15 5.75 19.96
N ASP A 255 11.76 6.40 20.96
CA ASP A 255 11.85 7.87 21.03
C ASP A 255 12.82 8.48 20.01
N ASP A 256 13.72 7.67 19.45
CA ASP A 256 14.67 8.14 18.44
C ASP A 256 13.95 8.54 17.13
N PRO A 257 14.10 9.81 16.67
CA PRO A 257 13.45 10.31 15.46
C PRO A 257 13.76 9.50 14.20
N VAL A 258 14.96 8.94 14.11
CA VAL A 258 15.47 8.29 12.91
C VAL A 258 15.09 6.82 12.94
N LEU A 259 15.39 6.12 14.04
CA LEU A 259 15.14 4.68 14.15
C LEU A 259 13.65 4.35 14.06
N SER A 260 12.81 5.19 14.65
CA SER A 260 11.37 5.02 14.60
C SER A 260 10.75 5.09 13.20
N HIS A 261 11.44 5.73 12.26
CA HIS A 261 11.01 5.82 10.87
C HIS A 261 11.58 4.72 9.99
N LEU A 262 12.54 3.91 10.45
CA LEU A 262 13.09 2.77 9.70
C LEU A 262 12.04 1.76 9.23
N PRO A 263 11.02 1.38 10.03
CA PRO A 263 10.02 0.42 9.57
C PRO A 263 9.09 0.97 8.50
N THR A 264 8.93 2.30 8.42
CA THR A 264 8.00 2.97 7.50
C THR A 264 8.23 2.57 6.04
N PRO A 265 9.42 2.80 5.44
CA PRO A 265 9.66 2.42 4.05
C PRO A 265 9.58 0.90 3.86
N ILE A 266 10.00 0.09 4.85
CA ILE A 266 9.91 -1.38 4.79
C ILE A 266 8.44 -1.81 4.70
N GLY A 267 7.59 -1.29 5.57
CA GLY A 267 6.17 -1.62 5.62
C GLY A 267 5.44 -1.18 4.36
N ILE A 268 5.79 -0.03 3.80
CA ILE A 268 5.16 0.49 2.58
C ILE A 268 5.54 -0.33 1.37
N VAL A 269 6.84 -0.57 1.16
CA VAL A 269 7.31 -1.39 0.04
C VAL A 269 6.80 -2.81 0.16
N GLY A 270 6.84 -3.39 1.37
CA GLY A 270 6.29 -4.71 1.65
C GLY A 270 4.79 -4.79 1.33
N THR A 271 3.98 -3.88 1.86
CA THR A 271 2.53 -3.83 1.61
C THR A 271 2.22 -3.68 0.13
N ALA A 272 3.00 -2.87 -0.58
CA ALA A 272 2.77 -2.60 -1.98
C ALA A 272 3.13 -3.81 -2.87
N ILE A 273 4.25 -4.49 -2.60
CA ILE A 273 4.60 -5.75 -3.27
C ILE A 273 3.51 -6.79 -3.03
N VAL A 274 3.11 -6.96 -1.77
CA VAL A 274 2.05 -7.90 -1.38
C VAL A 274 0.76 -7.60 -2.13
N ALA A 275 0.29 -6.36 -2.12
CA ALA A 275 -0.92 -5.94 -2.83
C ALA A 275 -0.82 -6.15 -4.35
N ALA A 276 0.36 -5.92 -4.95
CA ALA A 276 0.57 -6.11 -6.38
C ALA A 276 0.59 -7.59 -6.81
N ARG A 277 0.99 -8.52 -5.93
CA ARG A 277 1.02 -9.97 -6.22
C ARG A 277 -0.33 -10.66 -6.05
N ILE A 278 -1.25 -9.98 -5.39
CA ILE A 278 -2.55 -10.50 -5.01
C ILE A 278 -3.53 -10.48 -6.18
N VAL A 279 -3.44 -9.46 -7.05
CA VAL A 279 -4.33 -9.22 -8.21
C VAL A 279 -3.90 -10.02 -9.43
#